data_AF-A0A928GLT0-F1
#
_entry.id   AF-A0A928GLT0-F1
#
_cell.length_a   1.000
_cell.length_b   1.000
_cell.length_c   1.000
_cell.angle_alpha   90.00
_cell.angle_beta   90.00
_cell.angle_gamma   90.00
#
_symmetry.space_group_name_H-M   'P 1'
#
loop_
_entity.id
_entity.type
_entity.pdbx_description
1 polymer ?
#
loop_
_entity_poly.entity_id
_entity_poly.type
_entity_poly.pdbx_seq_one_letter_code
_entity_poly.pdbx_strand_id
1 'polypeptide(L)'
;MKKITLLMMLAAMLTNGWAQDLITPHQDNSVSGTENGHAWVDLGLPSGLKWATCNVGAENPWDYGDYFAWGETIYFSMPLNDMAYHKYVYNWSTYLDSRITCTEDCGTEKDLLRGIDDIKGTQYDAARANMGGSWRMPTLKEIHELVHECYWEWTSSYNVKGLAGYIVYKVKDASDKGKEKNSDGSVTTVGSYSLSDTHIFLPAAGFRYEFEFLYVGTLGGYWSSSLNTDSQNYVWTAWRITFGPDHPGLGSYDRCSGQCVRGVVDPSVCTITVTSNNSQYGTVSGGGLYAANSTATLSAMPYEDYKFVQWSDGNKENPRQIVVMSDMTYTAVFEEDADGIADIIAAGINIYTAGKTIIVENATEAITVSDALGRLVGKDDAQIVPAETRKFPVPSSGVYVVKIGNRAASVLVR
;
A
#
# COMPACT_ATOMS: atom_id res chain seq x y z
N MET A 1 17.12 41.11 -28.56
CA MET A 1 15.68 41.45 -28.75
C MET A 1 15.21 40.86 -30.08
N LYS A 2 13.97 40.33 -30.08
CA LYS A 2 13.21 39.64 -31.17
C LYS A 2 13.58 38.15 -31.32
N LYS A 3 12.93 37.19 -30.63
CA LYS A 3 11.54 36.66 -30.68
C LYS A 3 11.12 36.07 -32.05
N ILE A 4 10.95 34.73 -32.02
CA ILE A 4 9.82 33.91 -32.53
C ILE A 4 9.63 33.86 -34.06
N THR A 5 9.56 32.66 -34.66
CA THR A 5 8.33 32.06 -35.23
C THR A 5 8.59 30.64 -35.78
N LEU A 6 7.85 29.69 -35.21
CA LEU A 6 7.58 28.34 -35.70
C LEU A 6 6.50 28.43 -36.79
N LEU A 7 6.69 27.84 -37.98
CA LEU A 7 5.57 27.44 -38.84
C LEU A 7 5.94 26.27 -39.76
N MET A 8 5.18 25.19 -39.62
CA MET A 8 5.11 24.04 -40.53
C MET A 8 4.54 24.47 -41.90
N MET A 9 5.06 23.90 -42.99
CA MET A 9 4.30 23.10 -43.97
C MET A 9 5.09 22.81 -45.25
N LEU A 10 5.16 21.51 -45.57
CA LEU A 10 5.13 20.86 -46.89
C LEU A 10 5.71 21.59 -48.13
N ALA A 11 6.75 20.99 -48.70
CA ALA A 11 6.91 20.94 -50.16
C ALA A 11 7.34 19.53 -50.58
N ALA A 12 6.52 18.93 -51.45
CA ALA A 12 6.65 17.57 -51.95
C ALA A 12 7.88 17.39 -52.85
N MET A 13 8.59 16.27 -52.68
CA MET A 13 9.41 15.67 -53.73
C MET A 13 9.09 14.17 -53.80
N LEU A 14 8.28 13.79 -54.78
CA LEU A 14 8.26 12.42 -55.28
C LEU A 14 9.39 12.29 -56.29
N THR A 15 10.34 11.40 -56.03
CA THR A 15 10.95 10.47 -57.00
C THR A 15 12.17 9.81 -56.36
N ASN A 16 11.94 8.68 -55.71
CA ASN A 16 12.59 7.41 -55.98
C ASN A 16 12.11 6.43 -54.90
N GLY A 17 11.79 5.21 -55.33
CA GLY A 17 11.32 4.14 -54.44
C GLY A 17 12.31 3.86 -53.31
N TRP A 18 11.94 2.94 -52.43
CA TRP A 18 12.52 2.72 -51.11
C TRP A 18 11.97 3.70 -50.05
N ALA A 19 10.64 3.75 -49.91
CA ALA A 19 10.08 3.97 -48.59
C ALA A 19 10.46 2.74 -47.76
N GLN A 20 11.51 2.83 -46.95
CA GLN A 20 11.54 2.01 -45.75
C GLN A 20 10.32 2.44 -44.95
N ASP A 21 9.39 1.50 -44.77
CA ASP A 21 8.31 1.64 -43.80
C ASP A 21 8.97 2.01 -42.46
N LEU A 22 8.94 3.30 -42.13
CA LEU A 22 9.12 3.76 -40.76
C LEU A 22 7.94 3.17 -40.00
N ILE A 23 8.13 1.96 -39.46
CA ILE A 23 7.20 1.31 -38.55
C ILE A 23 7.03 2.26 -37.37
N THR A 24 5.97 3.06 -37.42
CA THR A 24 5.47 3.76 -36.24
C THR A 24 5.24 2.70 -35.17
N PRO A 25 5.80 2.85 -33.95
CA PRO A 25 5.44 1.99 -32.83
C PRO A 25 3.92 1.99 -32.76
N HIS A 26 3.30 0.83 -32.89
CA HIS A 26 1.86 0.73 -32.70
C HIS A 26 1.60 1.22 -31.27
N GLN A 27 0.95 2.37 -31.12
CA GLN A 27 0.42 2.75 -29.83
C GLN A 27 -0.49 1.61 -29.39
N ASP A 28 -0.23 1.04 -28.23
CA ASP A 28 -1.08 0.00 -27.67
C ASP A 28 -2.42 0.65 -27.32
N ASN A 29 -3.39 0.55 -28.22
CA ASN A 29 -4.70 1.18 -28.10
C ASN A 29 -5.54 0.56 -26.96
N SER A 30 -5.00 -0.43 -26.24
CA SER A 30 -5.66 -1.11 -25.13
C SER A 30 -5.63 -0.32 -23.81
N VAL A 31 -4.79 0.73 -23.72
CA VAL A 31 -4.67 1.54 -22.50
C VAL A 31 -6.01 2.16 -22.15
N SER A 32 -6.54 1.75 -21.00
CA SER A 32 -7.86 2.18 -20.51
C SER A 32 -7.77 3.31 -19.48
N GLY A 33 -6.62 3.45 -18.80
CA GLY A 33 -6.33 4.55 -17.89
C GLY A 33 -4.97 4.43 -17.23
N THR A 34 -4.71 5.27 -16.23
CA THR A 34 -3.45 5.28 -15.46
C THR A 34 -3.72 5.40 -13.97
N GLU A 35 -2.90 4.78 -13.14
CA GLU A 35 -2.89 4.86 -11.67
C GLU A 35 -1.44 5.03 -11.20
N ASN A 36 -1.17 6.06 -10.39
CA ASN A 36 0.17 6.40 -9.89
C ASN A 36 1.30 6.35 -10.96
N GLY A 37 1.02 6.85 -12.17
CA GLY A 37 1.99 6.89 -13.27
C GLY A 37 2.11 5.59 -14.09
N HIS A 38 1.38 4.53 -13.74
CA HIS A 38 1.37 3.26 -14.47
C HIS A 38 0.06 3.07 -15.21
N ALA A 39 0.13 2.62 -16.47
CA ALA A 39 -1.04 2.37 -17.30
C ALA A 39 -1.69 1.01 -16.99
N TRP A 40 -3.02 0.95 -17.12
CA TRP A 40 -3.81 -0.26 -16.96
C TRP A 40 -4.79 -0.47 -18.11
N VAL A 41 -5.19 -1.73 -18.29
CA VAL A 41 -6.16 -2.20 -19.28
C VAL A 41 -7.37 -2.80 -18.57
N ASP A 42 -8.57 -2.44 -19.03
CA ASP A 42 -9.81 -3.08 -18.61
C ASP A 42 -10.16 -4.27 -19.52
N LEU A 43 -9.81 -5.48 -19.07
CA LEU A 43 -10.15 -6.71 -19.78
C LEU A 43 -11.62 -7.12 -19.63
N GLY A 44 -12.44 -6.36 -18.88
CA GLY A 44 -13.85 -6.66 -18.66
C GLY A 44 -14.09 -7.89 -17.79
N LEU A 45 -13.16 -8.19 -16.88
CA LEU A 45 -13.26 -9.31 -15.96
C LEU A 45 -14.42 -9.12 -14.96
N PRO A 46 -15.10 -10.19 -14.53
CA PRO A 46 -16.18 -10.12 -13.54
C PRO A 46 -15.80 -9.41 -12.22
N SER A 47 -14.55 -9.54 -11.76
CA SER A 47 -14.02 -8.84 -10.59
C SER A 47 -13.93 -7.33 -10.75
N GLY A 48 -13.98 -6.82 -11.98
CA GLY A 48 -13.78 -5.41 -12.29
C GLY A 48 -12.31 -4.95 -12.22
N LEU A 49 -11.37 -5.85 -11.88
CA LEU A 49 -9.95 -5.54 -11.79
C LEU A 49 -9.39 -5.03 -13.11
N LYS A 50 -8.46 -4.08 -12.99
CA LYS A 50 -7.69 -3.53 -14.11
C LYS A 50 -6.26 -4.05 -14.02
N TRP A 51 -5.74 -4.55 -15.13
CA TRP A 51 -4.43 -5.19 -15.20
C TRP A 51 -3.39 -4.22 -15.75
N ALA A 52 -2.19 -4.22 -15.17
CA ALA A 52 -1.08 -3.38 -15.65
C ALA A 52 -0.71 -3.70 -17.10
N THR A 53 -0.42 -2.67 -17.89
CA THR A 53 0.08 -2.83 -19.26
C THR A 53 1.49 -3.43 -19.29
N CYS A 54 2.28 -3.21 -18.23
CA CYS A 54 3.68 -3.61 -18.11
C CYS A 54 3.90 -4.47 -16.84
N ASN A 55 4.97 -5.26 -16.83
CA ASN A 55 5.46 -5.87 -15.60
C ASN A 55 5.97 -4.80 -14.63
N VAL A 56 6.02 -5.12 -13.34
CA VAL A 56 6.73 -4.29 -12.36
C VAL A 56 8.19 -4.12 -12.84
N GLY A 57 8.67 -2.88 -12.89
CA GLY A 57 10.01 -2.54 -13.37
C GLY A 57 10.16 -2.44 -14.90
N ALA A 58 9.13 -2.75 -15.68
CA ALA A 58 9.15 -2.61 -17.14
C ALA A 58 8.64 -1.25 -17.61
N GLU A 59 9.33 -0.64 -18.58
CA GLU A 59 8.87 0.60 -19.23
C GLU A 59 7.86 0.32 -20.35
N ASN A 60 8.01 -0.81 -21.06
CA ASN A 60 7.14 -1.19 -22.17
C ASN A 60 6.42 -2.53 -21.91
N PRO A 61 5.25 -2.78 -22.53
CA PRO A 61 4.48 -4.01 -22.33
C PRO A 61 5.26 -5.31 -22.64
N TRP A 62 6.23 -5.22 -23.54
CA TRP A 62 7.07 -6.33 -23.99
C TRP A 62 8.35 -6.51 -23.19
N ASP A 63 8.74 -5.55 -22.35
CA ASP A 63 9.91 -5.72 -21.50
C ASP A 63 9.61 -6.71 -20.38
N TYR A 64 10.60 -7.52 -19.99
CA TYR A 64 10.41 -8.54 -18.96
C TYR A 64 10.18 -7.94 -17.57
N GLY A 65 10.71 -6.74 -17.31
CA GLY A 65 10.67 -6.10 -16.00
C GLY A 65 11.59 -6.79 -14.99
N ASP A 66 11.31 -6.52 -13.72
CA ASP A 66 12.10 -7.03 -12.60
C ASP A 66 11.60 -8.40 -12.12
N TYR A 67 12.49 -9.12 -11.45
CA TYR A 67 12.23 -10.45 -10.90
C TYR A 67 12.25 -10.39 -9.38
N PHE A 68 11.22 -10.94 -8.76
CA PHE A 68 11.04 -10.90 -7.31
C PHE A 68 10.92 -12.32 -6.78
N ALA A 69 11.57 -12.61 -5.65
CA ALA A 69 11.15 -13.75 -4.85
C ALA A 69 9.84 -13.40 -4.15
N TRP A 70 9.04 -14.41 -3.86
CA TRP A 70 7.71 -14.18 -3.30
C TRP A 70 7.80 -13.49 -1.94
N GLY A 71 7.10 -12.38 -1.77
CA GLY A 71 7.15 -11.58 -0.54
C GLY A 71 8.34 -10.60 -0.46
N GLU A 72 9.27 -10.64 -1.40
CA GLU A 72 10.35 -9.65 -1.50
C GLU A 72 9.95 -8.50 -2.42
N THR A 73 10.27 -7.29 -2.00
CA THR A 73 10.01 -6.06 -2.76
C THR A 73 11.27 -5.52 -3.45
N ILE A 74 12.41 -6.15 -3.20
CA ILE A 74 13.72 -5.84 -3.76
C ILE A 74 14.05 -6.90 -4.82
N TYR A 75 14.63 -6.47 -5.93
CA TYR A 75 15.01 -7.32 -7.07
C TYR A 75 16.54 -7.34 -7.28
N PHE A 76 17.00 -8.18 -8.21
CA PHE A 76 18.41 -8.25 -8.58
C PHE A 76 18.84 -7.08 -9.46
N SER A 77 19.87 -6.35 -9.04
CA SER A 77 20.49 -5.26 -9.81
C SER A 77 22.02 -5.32 -9.71
N MET A 78 22.73 -4.99 -10.79
CA MET A 78 24.18 -4.79 -10.84
C MET A 78 24.51 -3.36 -11.30
N PRO A 79 25.53 -2.67 -10.74
CA PRO A 79 26.68 -3.19 -10.00
C PRO A 79 26.72 -2.89 -8.48
N LEU A 80 27.72 -3.49 -7.82
CA LEU A 80 27.96 -3.64 -6.37
C LEU A 80 28.41 -2.37 -5.61
N ASN A 81 27.99 -1.17 -6.00
CA ASN A 81 28.40 0.04 -5.29
C ASN A 81 27.62 0.26 -3.98
N ASP A 82 26.58 -0.53 -3.70
CA ASP A 82 25.91 -0.59 -2.40
C ASP A 82 25.48 -2.04 -2.08
N MET A 83 26.37 -2.79 -1.43
CA MET A 83 26.15 -4.21 -1.04
C MET A 83 25.04 -4.39 0.01
N ALA A 84 24.49 -3.32 0.59
CA ALA A 84 23.55 -3.42 1.70
C ALA A 84 22.10 -3.71 1.30
N TYR A 85 21.72 -3.56 0.02
CA TYR A 85 20.30 -3.55 -0.39
C TYR A 85 19.96 -4.32 -1.68
N HIS A 86 20.87 -5.10 -2.26
CA HIS A 86 20.63 -5.76 -3.56
C HIS A 86 20.52 -7.30 -3.44
N LYS A 87 19.50 -7.88 -4.06
CA LYS A 87 19.39 -9.32 -4.22
C LYS A 87 20.43 -9.79 -5.25
N TYR A 88 21.32 -10.71 -4.87
CA TYR A 88 22.41 -11.15 -5.77
C TYR A 88 22.27 -12.61 -6.24
N VAL A 89 21.33 -13.38 -5.67
CA VAL A 89 21.08 -14.79 -6.01
C VAL A 89 19.66 -15.17 -5.58
N TYR A 90 18.99 -16.03 -6.33
CA TYR A 90 17.63 -16.53 -6.05
C TYR A 90 17.66 -17.97 -5.56
N ASN A 91 17.84 -18.15 -4.26
CA ASN A 91 17.80 -19.46 -3.62
C ASN A 91 17.33 -19.31 -2.17
N TRP A 92 17.17 -20.43 -1.48
CA TRP A 92 16.69 -20.44 -0.10
C TRP A 92 17.63 -19.76 0.90
N SER A 93 18.94 -19.66 0.62
CA SER A 93 19.88 -19.05 1.57
C SER A 93 19.83 -17.52 1.57
N THR A 94 19.35 -16.90 0.49
CA THR A 94 19.16 -15.44 0.39
C THR A 94 17.70 -15.01 0.41
N TYR A 95 16.78 -15.96 0.48
CA TYR A 95 15.36 -15.69 0.57
C TYR A 95 15.01 -15.03 1.91
N LEU A 96 14.11 -14.05 1.89
CA LEU A 96 13.71 -13.25 3.07
C LEU A 96 13.28 -14.08 4.28
N ASP A 97 12.72 -15.26 4.01
CA ASP A 97 12.22 -16.22 4.99
C ASP A 97 12.95 -17.56 4.82
N SER A 98 14.28 -17.52 4.94
CA SER A 98 15.19 -18.66 4.73
C SER A 98 14.99 -19.82 5.71
N ARG A 99 14.09 -19.71 6.70
CA ARG A 99 13.82 -20.71 7.74
C ARG A 99 12.61 -21.60 7.51
N ILE A 100 11.84 -21.39 6.43
CA ILE A 100 10.75 -22.32 6.11
C ILE A 100 11.31 -23.76 6.10
N THR A 101 12.62 -23.98 5.81
CA THR A 101 13.30 -25.29 5.71
C THR A 101 13.63 -25.95 7.05
N CYS A 102 13.43 -25.26 8.15
CA CYS A 102 13.87 -25.69 9.47
C CYS A 102 12.71 -26.35 10.24
N THR A 103 12.80 -27.66 10.47
CA THR A 103 11.81 -28.43 11.24
C THR A 103 12.00 -28.35 12.76
N GLU A 104 13.03 -27.63 13.24
CA GLU A 104 13.34 -27.48 14.67
C GLU A 104 13.46 -26.01 15.08
N ASP A 105 12.99 -25.72 16.29
CA ASP A 105 12.91 -24.40 16.91
C ASP A 105 14.31 -23.82 17.15
N CYS A 106 14.84 -23.15 16.12
CA CYS A 106 16.12 -22.48 16.15
C CYS A 106 15.91 -21.05 16.64
N GLY A 107 16.47 -20.69 17.79
CA GLY A 107 16.31 -19.36 18.37
C GLY A 107 16.61 -18.19 17.42
N THR A 108 15.84 -17.12 17.59
CA THR A 108 16.15 -15.68 17.38
C THR A 108 16.27 -15.03 15.98
N GLU A 109 15.88 -15.61 14.83
CA GLU A 109 15.87 -14.85 13.55
C GLU A 109 14.65 -15.11 12.64
N LYS A 110 14.03 -14.01 12.16
CA LYS A 110 13.07 -13.80 11.06
C LYS A 110 12.20 -14.98 10.59
N ASP A 111 11.08 -15.18 11.29
CA ASP A 111 9.89 -15.97 10.88
C ASP A 111 8.83 -15.01 10.26
N LEU A 112 9.16 -14.40 9.12
CA LEU A 112 8.47 -13.18 8.64
C LEU A 112 7.14 -13.43 7.93
N LEU A 113 6.95 -14.59 7.31
CA LEU A 113 5.76 -14.92 6.52
C LEU A 113 4.93 -16.05 7.11
N ARG A 114 5.23 -16.51 8.34
CA ARG A 114 4.43 -17.56 8.98
C ARG A 114 3.02 -17.12 9.27
N GLY A 115 2.08 -17.98 8.88
CA GLY A 115 0.65 -17.71 9.00
C GLY A 115 0.13 -16.68 7.98
N ILE A 116 0.94 -16.29 6.99
CA ILE A 116 0.53 -15.40 5.91
C ILE A 116 0.26 -16.23 4.66
N ASP A 117 -1.02 -16.43 4.35
CA ASP A 117 -1.46 -17.17 3.16
C ASP A 117 -1.63 -16.26 1.92
N ASP A 118 -1.70 -14.93 2.12
CA ASP A 118 -1.87 -13.94 1.06
C ASP A 118 -1.14 -12.65 1.41
N ILE A 119 -0.21 -12.22 0.56
CA ILE A 119 0.62 -11.02 0.76
C ILE A 119 0.05 -9.76 0.07
N LYS A 120 -1.12 -9.83 -0.58
CA LYS A 120 -1.63 -8.72 -1.40
C LYS A 120 -1.72 -7.41 -0.63
N GLY A 121 -1.21 -6.33 -1.23
CA GLY A 121 -1.24 -4.98 -0.66
C GLY A 121 -0.49 -4.80 0.66
N THR A 122 0.20 -5.83 1.16
CA THR A 122 1.04 -5.74 2.36
C THR A 122 2.41 -5.15 2.01
N GLN A 123 3.26 -4.94 3.03
CA GLN A 123 4.66 -4.55 2.82
C GLN A 123 5.51 -5.58 2.04
N TYR A 124 4.99 -6.80 1.85
CA TYR A 124 5.64 -7.88 1.10
C TYR A 124 5.19 -7.95 -0.37
N ASP A 125 4.25 -7.10 -0.78
CA ASP A 125 3.72 -7.05 -2.14
C ASP A 125 4.64 -6.24 -3.05
N ALA A 126 5.30 -6.92 -4.00
CA ALA A 126 6.23 -6.29 -4.92
C ALA A 126 5.59 -5.22 -5.81
N ALA A 127 4.34 -5.42 -6.26
CA ALA A 127 3.65 -4.43 -7.07
C ALA A 127 3.29 -3.20 -6.24
N ARG A 128 2.78 -3.37 -5.01
CA ARG A 128 2.50 -2.24 -4.10
C ARG A 128 3.76 -1.43 -3.82
N ALA A 129 4.86 -2.10 -3.50
CA ALA A 129 6.09 -1.45 -3.10
C ALA A 129 6.76 -0.67 -4.25
N ASN A 130 6.71 -1.20 -5.47
CA ASN A 130 7.43 -0.62 -6.61
C ASN A 130 6.55 0.29 -7.50
N MET A 131 5.24 0.06 -7.55
CA MET A 131 4.31 0.87 -8.36
C MET A 131 3.50 1.87 -7.54
N GLY A 132 3.44 1.74 -6.21
CA GLY A 132 2.71 2.65 -5.32
C GLY A 132 1.20 2.71 -5.60
N GLY A 133 0.54 3.78 -5.13
CA GLY A 133 -0.92 3.95 -5.26
C GLY A 133 -1.69 2.72 -4.77
N SER A 134 -2.76 2.35 -5.47
CA SER A 134 -3.57 1.15 -5.18
C SER A 134 -3.09 -0.15 -5.84
N TRP A 135 -1.90 -0.15 -6.48
CA TRP A 135 -1.35 -1.34 -7.14
C TRP A 135 -1.06 -2.46 -6.16
N ARG A 136 -1.33 -3.69 -6.56
CA ARG A 136 -0.99 -4.90 -5.79
C ARG A 136 -0.79 -6.11 -6.70
N MET A 137 -0.19 -7.16 -6.16
CA MET A 137 -0.14 -8.46 -6.80
C MET A 137 -1.56 -9.06 -6.90
N PRO A 138 -1.86 -9.81 -7.99
CA PRO A 138 -3.10 -10.54 -8.11
C PRO A 138 -3.09 -11.80 -7.23
N THR A 139 -4.23 -12.14 -6.66
CA THR A 139 -4.42 -13.41 -5.93
C THR A 139 -4.54 -14.59 -6.88
N LEU A 140 -4.43 -15.82 -6.36
CA LEU A 140 -4.73 -17.04 -7.12
C LEU A 140 -6.11 -16.98 -7.78
N LYS A 141 -7.14 -16.52 -7.05
CA LYS A 141 -8.51 -16.43 -7.56
C LYS A 141 -8.62 -15.48 -8.77
N GLU A 142 -7.91 -14.36 -8.72
CA GLU A 142 -7.93 -13.33 -9.76
C GLU A 142 -7.12 -13.75 -10.99
N ILE A 143 -6.03 -14.50 -10.78
CA ILE A 143 -5.33 -15.15 -11.89
C ILE A 143 -6.20 -16.23 -12.53
N HIS A 144 -6.88 -17.05 -11.72
CA HIS A 144 -7.80 -18.06 -12.22
C HIS A 144 -8.89 -17.40 -13.08
N GLU A 145 -9.43 -16.27 -12.64
CA GLU A 145 -10.35 -15.47 -13.44
C GLU A 145 -9.73 -15.01 -14.76
N LEU A 146 -8.52 -14.43 -14.75
CA LEU A 146 -7.83 -14.01 -16.00
C LEU A 146 -7.67 -15.18 -16.99
N VAL A 147 -7.29 -16.37 -16.51
CA VAL A 147 -7.10 -17.56 -17.36
C VAL A 147 -8.43 -18.02 -17.97
N HIS A 148 -9.53 -17.99 -17.20
CA HIS A 148 -10.80 -18.57 -17.63
C HIS A 148 -11.75 -17.58 -18.30
N GLU A 149 -11.59 -16.28 -18.08
CA GLU A 149 -12.48 -15.23 -18.63
C GLU A 149 -11.90 -14.53 -19.86
N CYS A 150 -10.61 -14.74 -20.16
CA CYS A 150 -9.95 -14.20 -21.35
C CYS A 150 -9.70 -15.24 -22.43
N TYR A 151 -9.33 -14.76 -23.63
CA TYR A 151 -8.80 -15.57 -24.72
C TYR A 151 -7.29 -15.33 -24.85
N TRP A 152 -6.50 -16.40 -24.95
CA TRP A 152 -5.04 -16.33 -24.93
C TRP A 152 -4.46 -16.77 -26.29
N GLU A 153 -3.61 -15.95 -26.91
CA GLU A 153 -2.95 -16.29 -28.18
C GLU A 153 -1.42 -16.22 -28.03
N TRP A 154 -0.76 -17.34 -28.31
CA TRP A 154 0.70 -17.36 -28.36
C TRP A 154 1.20 -16.61 -29.60
N THR A 155 2.23 -15.79 -29.41
CA THR A 155 3.00 -15.18 -30.49
C THR A 155 4.48 -15.39 -30.26
N SER A 156 5.23 -15.63 -31.34
CA SER A 156 6.69 -15.64 -31.34
C SER A 156 7.30 -14.25 -31.59
N SER A 157 6.47 -13.25 -31.94
CA SER A 157 6.92 -11.90 -32.24
C SER A 157 5.83 -10.88 -31.97
N TYR A 158 5.73 -10.43 -30.72
CA TYR A 158 4.85 -9.33 -30.36
C TYR A 158 5.35 -7.98 -30.92
N ASN A 159 4.45 -7.21 -31.53
CA ASN A 159 4.67 -5.85 -32.04
C ASN A 159 5.94 -5.66 -32.91
N VAL A 160 6.28 -6.66 -33.74
CA VAL A 160 7.47 -6.65 -34.63
C VAL A 160 8.83 -6.62 -33.88
N LYS A 161 8.84 -6.79 -32.55
CA LYS A 161 10.05 -6.78 -31.72
C LYS A 161 10.70 -8.16 -31.54
N GLY A 162 10.09 -9.22 -32.07
CA GLY A 162 10.64 -10.59 -31.97
C GLY A 162 10.55 -11.20 -30.57
N LEU A 163 9.65 -10.71 -29.71
CA LEU A 163 9.48 -11.22 -28.35
C LEU A 163 8.32 -12.21 -28.29
N ALA A 164 8.62 -13.41 -27.79
CA ALA A 164 7.63 -14.45 -27.60
C ALA A 164 6.83 -14.26 -26.31
N GLY A 165 5.58 -14.71 -26.29
CA GLY A 165 4.70 -14.66 -25.14
C GLY A 165 3.24 -14.82 -25.51
N TYR A 166 2.35 -14.61 -24.55
CA TYR A 166 0.91 -14.64 -24.78
C TYR A 166 0.33 -13.24 -24.88
N ILE A 167 -0.53 -13.04 -25.87
CA ILE A 167 -1.46 -11.93 -25.94
C ILE A 167 -2.75 -12.38 -25.27
N VAL A 168 -3.17 -11.67 -24.23
CA VAL A 168 -4.36 -11.98 -23.44
C VAL A 168 -5.44 -10.97 -23.80
N TYR A 169 -6.43 -11.42 -24.56
CA TYR A 169 -7.50 -10.60 -25.08
C TYR A 169 -8.70 -10.58 -24.15
N LYS A 170 -9.35 -9.42 -24.07
CA LYS A 170 -10.76 -9.33 -23.68
C LYS A 170 -11.60 -10.11 -24.68
N VAL A 171 -12.38 -11.08 -24.19
CA VAL A 171 -13.24 -11.89 -25.06
C VAL A 171 -14.30 -11.02 -25.75
N LYS A 172 -14.53 -11.29 -27.04
CA LYS A 172 -15.63 -10.69 -27.81
C LYS A 172 -16.93 -11.46 -27.59
N ASP A 173 -16.82 -12.78 -27.52
CA ASP A 173 -17.91 -13.71 -27.34
C ASP A 173 -17.70 -14.58 -26.09
N ALA A 174 -18.76 -14.84 -25.33
CA ALA A 174 -18.69 -15.65 -24.12
C ALA A 174 -18.20 -17.09 -24.37
N SER A 175 -18.33 -17.58 -25.61
CA SER A 175 -17.83 -18.89 -26.01
C SER A 175 -16.30 -18.97 -26.06
N ASP A 176 -15.59 -17.85 -26.09
CA ASP A 176 -14.13 -17.80 -26.23
C ASP A 176 -13.39 -17.79 -24.89
N LYS A 177 -14.13 -17.66 -23.79
CA LYS A 177 -13.63 -17.69 -22.42
C LYS A 177 -12.84 -18.97 -22.15
N GLY A 178 -11.60 -18.81 -21.69
CA GLY A 178 -10.71 -19.91 -21.32
C GLY A 178 -10.17 -20.69 -22.51
N LYS A 179 -10.34 -20.19 -23.74
CA LYS A 179 -9.72 -20.77 -24.92
C LYS A 179 -8.36 -20.15 -25.18
N GLU A 180 -7.54 -20.92 -25.89
CA GLU A 180 -6.23 -20.50 -26.33
C GLU A 180 -5.96 -20.85 -27.80
N LYS A 181 -4.98 -20.15 -28.37
CA LYS A 181 -4.31 -20.48 -29.62
C LYS A 181 -2.84 -20.73 -29.35
N ASN A 182 -2.41 -21.95 -29.61
CA ASN A 182 -1.04 -22.40 -29.38
C ASN A 182 -0.12 -22.10 -30.56
N SER A 183 1.16 -22.34 -30.36
CA SER A 183 2.22 -22.04 -31.32
C SER A 183 2.08 -22.76 -32.67
N ASP A 184 1.50 -23.96 -32.66
CA ASP A 184 1.19 -24.75 -33.85
C ASP A 184 -0.06 -24.28 -34.60
N GLY A 185 -0.74 -23.26 -34.08
CA GLY A 185 -2.00 -22.76 -34.60
C GLY A 185 -3.20 -23.66 -34.27
N SER A 186 -3.05 -24.63 -33.36
CA SER A 186 -4.19 -25.34 -32.79
C SER A 186 -5.03 -24.36 -31.97
N VAL A 187 -6.33 -24.33 -32.28
CA VAL A 187 -7.32 -23.43 -31.67
C VAL A 187 -8.59 -24.22 -31.40
N THR A 188 -9.23 -23.98 -30.26
CA THR A 188 -10.53 -24.61 -29.96
C THR A 188 -11.73 -23.90 -30.61
N THR A 189 -11.71 -22.59 -30.91
CA THR A 189 -12.47 -21.91 -32.01
C THR A 189 -12.12 -20.41 -32.17
N VAL A 190 -12.61 -19.78 -33.26
CA VAL A 190 -11.94 -18.79 -34.10
C VAL A 190 -12.62 -17.40 -34.10
N GLY A 191 -12.82 -16.77 -32.94
CA GLY A 191 -13.00 -15.32 -32.95
C GLY A 191 -11.76 -14.69 -33.60
N SER A 192 -11.91 -13.81 -34.60
CA SER A 192 -10.74 -13.11 -35.16
C SER A 192 -10.30 -12.04 -34.16
N TYR A 193 -9.22 -12.31 -33.41
CA TYR A 193 -8.55 -11.35 -32.55
C TYR A 193 -7.36 -10.72 -33.29
N SER A 194 -7.02 -9.50 -32.90
CA SER A 194 -5.97 -8.70 -33.51
C SER A 194 -5.42 -7.72 -32.47
N LEU A 195 -4.22 -7.19 -32.67
CA LEU A 195 -3.62 -6.20 -31.78
C LEU A 195 -4.39 -4.87 -31.67
N SER A 196 -5.43 -4.65 -32.49
CA SER A 196 -6.36 -3.53 -32.29
C SER A 196 -7.46 -3.79 -31.26
N ASP A 197 -7.66 -5.06 -30.88
CA ASP A 197 -8.59 -5.44 -29.82
C ASP A 197 -7.97 -5.21 -28.43
N THR A 198 -8.80 -4.99 -27.41
CA THR A 198 -8.32 -4.77 -26.04
C THR A 198 -7.57 -5.99 -25.51
N HIS A 199 -6.30 -5.82 -25.16
CA HIS A 199 -5.44 -6.89 -24.68
C HIS A 199 -4.38 -6.40 -23.69
N ILE A 200 -3.75 -7.36 -23.01
CA ILE A 200 -2.42 -7.20 -22.41
C ILE A 200 -1.46 -8.19 -23.07
N PHE A 201 -0.16 -7.90 -23.02
CA PHE A 201 0.87 -8.84 -23.41
C PHE A 201 1.65 -9.33 -22.19
N LEU A 202 1.75 -10.65 -22.05
CA LEU A 202 2.58 -11.32 -21.07
C LEU A 202 3.79 -11.93 -21.79
N PRO A 203 4.97 -11.29 -21.74
CA PRO A 203 6.16 -11.84 -22.37
C PRO A 203 6.56 -13.18 -21.74
N ALA A 204 7.17 -14.06 -22.53
CA ALA A 204 7.84 -15.25 -22.03
C ALA A 204 9.14 -14.85 -21.31
N ALA A 205 9.00 -14.23 -20.14
CA ALA A 205 10.10 -13.64 -19.38
C ALA A 205 11.00 -14.67 -18.67
N GLY A 206 10.65 -15.95 -18.72
CA GLY A 206 11.34 -16.98 -17.96
C GLY A 206 11.26 -16.71 -16.45
N PHE A 207 12.27 -17.19 -15.72
CA PHE A 207 12.43 -16.93 -14.30
C PHE A 207 13.89 -17.01 -13.88
N ARG A 208 14.20 -16.56 -12.67
CA ARG A 208 15.53 -16.67 -12.08
C ARG A 208 15.60 -17.75 -11.02
N TYR A 209 16.68 -18.52 -11.05
CA TYR A 209 17.05 -19.48 -10.02
C TYR A 209 18.57 -19.48 -9.89
N GLU A 210 19.05 -19.44 -8.66
CA GLU A 210 20.46 -19.16 -8.35
C GLU A 210 20.94 -17.89 -9.07
N PHE A 211 21.94 -18.02 -9.94
CA PHE A 211 22.54 -16.93 -10.71
C PHE A 211 21.99 -16.85 -12.15
N GLU A 212 21.13 -17.79 -12.54
CA GLU A 212 20.75 -18.00 -13.94
C GLU A 212 19.41 -17.37 -14.29
N PHE A 213 19.28 -17.00 -15.55
CA PHE A 213 18.02 -16.76 -16.21
C PHE A 213 17.61 -18.02 -16.97
N LEU A 214 16.50 -18.61 -16.55
CA LEU A 214 16.00 -19.86 -17.11
C LEU A 214 14.80 -19.60 -18.01
N TYR A 215 14.78 -20.26 -19.16
CA TYR A 215 13.64 -20.31 -20.08
C TYR A 215 13.16 -18.97 -20.65
N VAL A 216 14.00 -17.94 -20.64
CA VAL A 216 13.70 -16.64 -21.27
C VAL A 216 13.38 -16.84 -22.75
N GLY A 217 12.29 -16.23 -23.21
CA GLY A 217 11.75 -16.37 -24.57
C GLY A 217 10.97 -17.66 -24.81
N THR A 218 10.84 -18.55 -23.82
CA THR A 218 10.14 -19.84 -23.99
C THR A 218 9.03 -20.04 -22.97
N LEU A 219 9.24 -19.67 -21.70
CA LEU A 219 8.23 -19.78 -20.65
C LEU A 219 7.92 -18.42 -20.03
N GLY A 220 6.72 -18.26 -19.48
CA GLY A 220 6.36 -17.15 -18.62
C GLY A 220 6.11 -17.63 -17.19
N GLY A 221 6.58 -16.86 -16.22
CA GLY A 221 6.37 -17.10 -14.79
C GLY A 221 6.04 -15.81 -14.07
N TYR A 222 4.84 -15.72 -13.49
CA TYR A 222 4.32 -14.50 -12.87
C TYR A 222 3.70 -14.79 -11.51
N TRP A 223 4.24 -14.19 -10.45
CA TRP A 223 3.74 -14.47 -9.11
C TRP A 223 2.30 -14.02 -8.90
N SER A 224 1.56 -14.85 -8.17
CA SER A 224 0.39 -14.43 -7.41
C SER A 224 0.80 -13.99 -6.01
N SER A 225 -0.06 -13.24 -5.33
CA SER A 225 0.09 -12.93 -3.91
C SER A 225 -0.28 -14.10 -2.99
N SER A 226 -0.80 -15.22 -3.52
CA SER A 226 -1.32 -16.33 -2.74
C SER A 226 -0.27 -17.42 -2.52
N LEU A 227 -0.11 -17.84 -1.28
CA LEU A 227 0.70 -18.99 -0.88
C LEU A 227 0.07 -20.29 -1.40
N ASN A 228 0.88 -21.29 -1.71
CA ASN A 228 0.37 -22.62 -2.00
C ASN A 228 0.05 -23.38 -0.70
N THR A 229 -1.23 -23.44 -0.37
CA THR A 229 -1.75 -24.12 0.83
C THR A 229 -2.29 -25.52 0.57
N ASP A 230 -2.25 -26.01 -0.68
CA ASP A 230 -2.97 -27.22 -1.09
C ASP A 230 -2.38 -28.53 -0.53
N SER A 231 -1.16 -28.50 0.01
CA SER A 231 -0.59 -29.63 0.75
C SER A 231 0.47 -29.18 1.74
N GLN A 232 0.51 -29.85 2.90
CA GLN A 232 1.54 -29.66 3.94
C GLN A 232 2.97 -29.89 3.41
N ASN A 233 3.13 -30.51 2.24
CA ASN A 233 4.43 -30.75 1.59
C ASN A 233 4.89 -29.59 0.68
N TYR A 234 4.04 -28.59 0.39
CA TYR A 234 4.33 -27.46 -0.52
C TYR A 234 4.43 -26.10 0.16
N VAL A 235 4.74 -26.07 1.47
CA VAL A 235 4.97 -24.83 2.25
C VAL A 235 6.08 -23.93 1.66
N TRP A 236 6.86 -24.47 0.73
CA TRP A 236 7.96 -23.86 -0.01
C TRP A 236 7.51 -23.02 -1.21
N THR A 237 6.26 -23.17 -1.64
CA THR A 237 5.83 -22.68 -2.96
C THR A 237 4.72 -21.65 -2.84
N ALA A 238 4.64 -20.76 -3.84
CA ALA A 238 3.52 -19.85 -4.02
C ALA A 238 2.89 -20.09 -5.39
N TRP A 239 1.64 -19.67 -5.56
CA TRP A 239 0.96 -19.77 -6.84
C TRP A 239 1.48 -18.73 -7.84
N ARG A 240 1.51 -19.10 -9.11
CA ARG A 240 1.91 -18.26 -10.23
C ARG A 240 1.07 -18.56 -11.48
N ILE A 241 1.03 -17.59 -12.40
CA ILE A 241 0.78 -17.89 -13.81
C ILE A 241 2.04 -18.59 -14.31
N THR A 242 1.84 -19.70 -15.03
CA THR A 242 2.90 -20.38 -15.77
C THR A 242 2.39 -20.64 -17.17
N PHE A 243 3.22 -20.39 -18.18
CA PHE A 243 2.84 -20.67 -19.55
C PHE A 243 4.05 -21.00 -20.43
N GLY A 244 3.79 -21.72 -21.52
CA GLY A 244 4.73 -21.94 -22.62
C GLY A 244 3.97 -21.96 -23.95
N PRO A 245 4.62 -22.27 -25.08
CA PRO A 245 4.02 -22.13 -26.41
C PRO A 245 2.73 -22.92 -26.64
N ASP A 246 2.50 -23.94 -25.80
CA ASP A 246 1.45 -24.94 -25.99
C ASP A 246 0.45 -25.03 -24.82
N HIS A 247 0.57 -24.15 -23.80
CA HIS A 247 -0.45 -23.96 -22.75
C HIS A 247 -0.12 -22.75 -21.85
N PRO A 248 -1.10 -21.87 -21.55
CA PRO A 248 -1.15 -21.05 -20.35
C PRO A 248 -1.88 -21.75 -19.20
N GLY A 249 -1.49 -21.46 -17.97
CA GLY A 249 -2.18 -22.03 -16.82
C GLY A 249 -1.69 -21.54 -15.47
N LEU A 250 -2.17 -22.27 -14.46
CA LEU A 250 -1.83 -22.08 -13.06
C LEU A 250 -0.79 -23.12 -12.66
N GLY A 251 0.21 -22.69 -11.91
CA GLY A 251 1.17 -23.58 -11.29
C GLY A 251 1.67 -22.98 -9.99
N SER A 252 2.45 -23.76 -9.24
CA SER A 252 3.19 -23.26 -8.10
C SER A 252 4.68 -23.45 -8.32
N TYR A 253 5.48 -22.65 -7.64
CA TYR A 253 6.94 -22.75 -7.72
C TYR A 253 7.59 -22.25 -6.44
N ASP A 254 8.86 -22.59 -6.25
CA ASP A 254 9.64 -22.21 -5.07
C ASP A 254 9.65 -20.70 -4.87
N ARG A 255 9.26 -20.28 -3.66
CA ARG A 255 9.13 -18.86 -3.29
C ARG A 255 10.44 -18.09 -3.41
N CYS A 256 11.57 -18.78 -3.27
CA CYS A 256 12.89 -18.17 -3.39
C CYS A 256 13.31 -17.84 -4.83
N SER A 257 12.61 -18.40 -5.84
CA SER A 257 12.87 -18.12 -7.25
C SER A 257 12.40 -16.73 -7.65
N GLY A 258 13.10 -16.11 -8.59
CA GLY A 258 12.72 -14.80 -9.12
C GLY A 258 11.71 -14.95 -10.22
N GLN A 259 10.49 -14.45 -10.03
CA GLN A 259 9.46 -14.41 -11.07
C GLN A 259 9.08 -12.96 -11.34
N CYS A 260 8.53 -12.69 -12.52
CA CYS A 260 7.96 -11.39 -12.82
C CYS A 260 6.68 -11.16 -12.01
N VAL A 261 6.24 -9.90 -11.94
CA VAL A 261 4.96 -9.53 -11.33
C VAL A 261 4.19 -8.66 -12.32
N ARG A 262 2.93 -9.03 -12.56
CA ARG A 262 1.98 -8.23 -13.32
C ARG A 262 0.94 -7.69 -12.35
N GLY A 263 1.06 -6.40 -12.01
CA GLY A 263 0.20 -5.76 -11.03
C GLY A 263 -1.25 -5.64 -11.47
N VAL A 264 -2.16 -5.60 -10.50
CA VAL A 264 -3.57 -5.26 -10.68
C VAL A 264 -3.94 -4.09 -9.79
N VAL A 265 -4.93 -3.32 -10.24
CA VAL A 265 -5.63 -2.33 -9.42
C VAL A 265 -7.10 -2.69 -9.39
N ASP A 266 -7.69 -2.59 -8.20
CA ASP A 266 -9.12 -2.70 -8.02
C ASP A 266 -9.70 -1.28 -7.89
N PRO A 267 -10.30 -0.72 -8.95
CA PRO A 267 -10.85 0.63 -8.90
C PRO A 267 -12.08 0.73 -7.97
N SER A 268 -12.61 -0.40 -7.49
CA SER A 268 -13.74 -0.45 -6.56
C SER A 268 -13.31 -0.36 -5.10
N VAL A 269 -12.00 -0.35 -4.79
CA VAL A 269 -11.48 -0.14 -3.43
C VAL A 269 -10.35 0.90 -3.44
N CYS A 270 -10.22 1.66 -2.37
CA CYS A 270 -9.16 2.63 -2.15
C CYS A 270 -8.49 2.40 -0.79
N THR A 271 -7.25 2.83 -0.70
CA THR A 271 -6.42 2.73 0.51
C THR A 271 -6.50 4.05 1.29
N ILE A 272 -6.96 3.96 2.54
CA ILE A 272 -6.90 5.06 3.50
C ILE A 272 -5.71 4.82 4.43
N THR A 273 -4.72 5.70 4.36
CA THR A 273 -3.55 5.68 5.25
C THR A 273 -3.75 6.67 6.38
N VAL A 274 -3.58 6.23 7.63
CA VAL A 274 -3.69 7.10 8.80
C VAL A 274 -2.38 7.03 9.59
N THR A 275 -1.82 8.19 9.89
CA THR A 275 -0.54 8.33 10.59
C THR A 275 -0.64 9.34 11.74
N SER A 276 0.32 9.34 12.65
CA SER A 276 0.48 10.36 13.70
C SER A 276 1.67 11.24 13.38
N ASN A 277 1.60 12.54 13.68
CA ASN A 277 2.75 13.45 13.59
C ASN A 277 3.85 13.07 14.59
N ASN A 278 3.47 12.48 15.74
CA ASN A 278 4.38 11.94 16.73
C ASN A 278 3.73 10.74 17.44
N SER A 279 4.29 9.55 17.24
CA SER A 279 3.79 8.31 17.86
C SER A 279 3.95 8.26 19.38
N GLN A 280 4.73 9.17 19.98
CA GLN A 280 4.84 9.33 21.43
C GLN A 280 3.71 10.16 22.03
N TYR A 281 2.90 10.85 21.21
CA TYR A 281 1.87 11.78 21.70
C TYR A 281 0.45 11.22 21.55
N GLY A 282 0.29 10.15 20.78
CA GLY A 282 -1.00 9.49 20.58
C GLY A 282 -0.95 8.40 19.52
N THR A 283 -2.08 7.70 19.41
CA THR A 283 -2.31 6.64 18.41
C THR A 283 -3.42 7.04 17.45
N VAL A 284 -3.46 6.38 16.29
CA VAL A 284 -4.49 6.58 15.27
C VAL A 284 -5.07 5.25 14.80
N SER A 285 -6.33 5.27 14.36
CA SER A 285 -7.01 4.12 13.76
C SER A 285 -7.97 4.58 12.65
N GLY A 286 -8.49 3.62 11.87
CA GLY A 286 -9.36 3.88 10.72
C GLY A 286 -8.67 3.90 9.35
N GLY A 287 -7.40 3.50 9.30
CA GLY A 287 -6.73 3.19 8.04
C GLY A 287 -7.04 1.78 7.55
N GLY A 288 -6.88 1.54 6.25
CA GLY A 288 -7.11 0.25 5.61
C GLY A 288 -7.61 0.36 4.18
N LEU A 289 -8.07 -0.76 3.63
CA LEU A 289 -8.75 -0.83 2.34
C LEU A 289 -10.26 -0.64 2.54
N TYR A 290 -10.85 0.23 1.73
CA TYR A 290 -12.26 0.59 1.77
C TYR A 290 -12.84 0.53 0.38
N ALA A 291 -14.11 0.16 0.22
CA ALA A 291 -14.77 0.29 -1.07
C ALA A 291 -14.86 1.77 -1.48
N ALA A 292 -14.69 2.06 -2.77
CA ALA A 292 -14.93 3.39 -3.31
C ALA A 292 -16.38 3.82 -3.01
N ASN A 293 -16.56 5.09 -2.64
CA ASN A 293 -17.78 5.71 -2.14
C ASN A 293 -18.29 5.17 -0.78
N SER A 294 -17.54 4.31 -0.09
CA SER A 294 -17.86 3.94 1.29
C SER A 294 -17.38 5.00 2.28
N THR A 295 -17.78 4.85 3.54
CA THR A 295 -17.38 5.75 4.63
C THR A 295 -16.33 5.08 5.51
N ALA A 296 -15.19 5.74 5.71
CA ALA A 296 -14.19 5.36 6.71
C ALA A 296 -14.34 6.22 7.97
N THR A 297 -14.18 5.62 9.16
CA THR A 297 -14.16 6.33 10.44
C THR A 297 -12.74 6.37 10.97
N LEU A 298 -12.14 7.55 11.00
CA LEU A 298 -10.80 7.80 11.52
C LEU A 298 -10.90 8.23 12.98
N SER A 299 -9.97 7.75 13.81
CA SER A 299 -9.90 8.13 15.22
C SER A 299 -8.47 8.45 15.61
N ALA A 300 -8.31 9.49 16.43
CA ALA A 300 -7.05 9.88 17.03
C ALA A 300 -7.18 9.80 18.56
N MET A 301 -6.32 9.05 19.23
CA MET A 301 -6.35 8.89 20.68
C MET A 301 -5.06 9.46 21.27
N PRO A 302 -5.09 10.67 21.86
CA PRO A 302 -3.92 11.25 22.51
C PRO A 302 -3.52 10.43 23.75
N TYR A 303 -2.23 10.45 24.08
CA TYR A 303 -1.72 9.97 25.36
C TYR A 303 -1.85 11.05 26.44
N GLU A 304 -1.54 10.69 27.69
CA GLU A 304 -1.53 11.62 28.83
C GLU A 304 -0.62 12.82 28.56
N ASP A 305 -1.03 14.01 29.00
CA ASP A 305 -0.37 15.30 28.76
C ASP A 305 -0.29 15.77 27.30
N TYR A 306 -1.05 15.15 26.39
CA TYR A 306 -1.18 15.57 24.99
C TYR A 306 -2.65 15.74 24.59
N LYS A 307 -2.88 16.53 23.55
CA LYS A 307 -4.19 16.69 22.92
C LYS A 307 -4.12 16.51 21.41
N PHE A 308 -5.19 15.97 20.85
CA PHE A 308 -5.43 16.02 19.41
C PHE A 308 -5.85 17.44 19.02
N VAL A 309 -5.17 18.03 18.04
CA VAL A 309 -5.42 19.40 17.58
C VAL A 309 -6.27 19.41 16.31
N GLN A 310 -5.86 18.64 15.31
CA GLN A 310 -6.52 18.53 14.01
C GLN A 310 -5.92 17.39 13.16
N TRP A 311 -6.60 17.04 12.08
CA TRP A 311 -6.05 16.25 10.98
C TRP A 311 -5.22 17.12 10.03
N SER A 312 -4.39 16.51 9.19
CA SER A 312 -3.49 17.17 8.23
C SER A 312 -4.17 18.10 7.22
N ASP A 313 -5.47 17.96 7.03
CA ASP A 313 -6.30 18.83 6.18
C ASP A 313 -7.05 19.92 6.96
N GLY A 314 -6.72 20.10 8.24
CA GLY A 314 -7.28 21.13 9.12
C GLY A 314 -8.62 20.76 9.78
N ASN A 315 -9.18 19.57 9.51
CA ASN A 315 -10.41 19.12 10.17
C ASN A 315 -10.16 18.79 11.65
N LYS A 316 -11.05 19.22 12.55
CA LYS A 316 -10.92 19.05 14.02
C LYS A 316 -11.85 17.98 14.63
N GLU A 317 -12.65 17.30 13.82
CA GLU A 317 -13.56 16.25 14.30
C GLU A 317 -12.78 15.00 14.70
N ASN A 318 -13.19 14.38 15.82
CA ASN A 318 -12.60 13.13 16.30
C ASN A 318 -13.61 12.37 17.19
N PRO A 319 -14.08 11.18 16.79
CA PRO A 319 -13.80 10.51 15.52
C PRO A 319 -14.32 11.29 14.30
N ARG A 320 -13.65 11.12 13.16
CA ARG A 320 -14.00 11.76 11.88
C ARG A 320 -14.51 10.74 10.88
N GLN A 321 -15.54 11.09 10.12
CA GLN A 321 -15.98 10.31 8.97
C GLN A 321 -15.52 10.94 7.66
N ILE A 322 -15.07 10.10 6.72
CA ILE A 322 -14.70 10.51 5.36
C ILE A 322 -15.38 9.62 4.33
N VAL A 323 -15.73 10.18 3.18
CA VAL A 323 -16.15 9.40 2.01
C VAL A 323 -14.91 9.05 1.22
N VAL A 324 -14.71 7.76 0.99
CA VAL A 324 -13.54 7.21 0.30
C VAL A 324 -13.74 7.37 -1.21
N MET A 325 -13.09 8.36 -1.83
CA MET A 325 -13.21 8.60 -3.28
C MET A 325 -11.96 8.17 -4.06
N SER A 326 -10.81 8.11 -3.37
CA SER A 326 -9.52 7.70 -3.91
C SER A 326 -8.63 7.29 -2.73
N ASP A 327 -7.40 6.89 -3.03
CA ASP A 327 -6.38 6.76 -2.00
C ASP A 327 -6.15 8.11 -1.32
N MET A 328 -6.14 8.10 0.02
CA MET A 328 -6.00 9.31 0.82
C MET A 328 -5.14 9.03 2.05
N THR A 329 -4.34 10.02 2.43
CA THR A 329 -3.52 9.96 3.65
C THR A 329 -3.94 11.06 4.62
N TYR A 330 -4.17 10.68 5.87
CA TYR A 330 -4.48 11.59 6.97
C TYR A 330 -3.44 11.45 8.08
N THR A 331 -2.91 12.57 8.54
CA THR A 331 -2.03 12.60 9.71
C THR A 331 -2.75 13.28 10.86
N ALA A 332 -2.90 12.60 12.00
CA ALA A 332 -3.36 13.23 13.23
C ALA A 332 -2.24 14.10 13.80
N VAL A 333 -2.56 15.35 14.13
CA VAL A 333 -1.64 16.30 14.76
C VAL A 333 -1.94 16.35 16.25
N PHE A 334 -0.98 15.89 17.04
CA PHE A 334 -0.98 16.00 18.50
C PHE A 334 0.01 17.08 18.96
N GLU A 335 -0.32 17.73 20.07
CA GLU A 335 0.52 18.73 20.76
C GLU A 335 0.49 18.50 22.28
N GLU A 336 1.49 19.03 23.00
CA GLU A 336 1.49 19.04 24.47
C GLU A 336 0.27 19.79 24.99
N ASP A 337 -0.45 19.17 25.92
CA ASP A 337 -1.59 19.78 26.59
C ASP A 337 -1.11 20.57 27.81
N ALA A 338 -0.51 21.74 27.56
CA ALA A 338 0.04 22.62 28.61
C ALA A 338 -1.03 23.30 29.50
N ASP A 339 -2.31 22.97 29.34
CA ASP A 339 -3.45 23.78 29.82
C ASP A 339 -4.02 23.29 31.16
N GLY A 340 -3.20 23.41 32.20
CA GLY A 340 -3.68 23.34 33.58
C GLY A 340 -3.44 24.62 34.39
N ILE A 341 -2.23 25.17 34.30
CA ILE A 341 -1.78 26.30 35.12
C ILE A 341 -2.00 27.65 34.39
N ALA A 342 -1.88 27.67 33.06
CA ALA A 342 -2.03 28.90 32.26
C ALA A 342 -3.47 29.44 32.26
N ASP A 343 -4.48 28.57 32.15
CA ASP A 343 -5.91 28.95 32.17
C ASP A 343 -6.42 29.39 33.55
N ILE A 344 -5.77 28.95 34.63
CA ILE A 344 -6.06 29.40 35.99
C ILE A 344 -5.51 30.82 36.19
N ILE A 345 -4.28 31.07 35.74
CA ILE A 345 -3.64 32.38 35.80
C ILE A 345 -4.35 33.39 34.88
N ALA A 346 -4.76 32.99 33.67
CA ALA A 346 -5.48 33.84 32.72
C ALA A 346 -6.88 34.26 33.23
N ALA A 347 -7.49 33.47 34.11
CA ALA A 347 -8.76 33.80 34.76
C ALA A 347 -8.62 34.61 36.05
N GLY A 348 -7.42 35.07 36.40
CA GLY A 348 -7.16 35.85 37.61
C GLY A 348 -7.25 35.06 38.92
N ILE A 349 -7.18 33.72 38.85
CA ILE A 349 -7.23 32.82 40.00
C ILE A 349 -5.79 32.58 40.48
N ASN A 350 -5.54 32.82 41.77
CA ASN A 350 -4.25 32.53 42.38
C ASN A 350 -4.31 31.22 43.16
N ILE A 351 -3.34 30.33 42.93
CA ILE A 351 -3.17 29.10 43.71
C ILE A 351 -1.75 29.07 44.27
N TYR A 352 -1.64 28.92 45.59
CA TYR A 352 -0.36 28.85 46.28
C TYR A 352 -0.47 28.05 47.58
N THR A 353 0.66 27.80 48.24
CA THR A 353 0.72 27.02 49.47
C THR A 353 1.25 27.86 50.64
N ALA A 354 0.68 27.64 51.82
CA ALA A 354 1.15 28.21 53.07
C ALA A 354 1.18 27.10 54.15
N GLY A 355 2.37 26.56 54.41
CA GLY A 355 2.51 25.34 55.21
C GLY A 355 1.76 24.17 54.56
N LYS A 356 1.05 23.36 55.37
CA LYS A 356 0.22 22.23 54.89
C LYS A 356 -1.18 22.66 54.44
N THR A 357 -1.30 23.80 53.77
CA THR A 357 -2.59 24.32 53.30
C THR A 357 -2.44 24.86 51.90
N ILE A 358 -3.31 24.40 51.01
CA ILE A 358 -3.47 24.93 49.66
C ILE A 358 -4.47 26.08 49.74
N ILE A 359 -4.11 27.21 49.14
CA ILE A 359 -4.92 28.42 49.12
C ILE A 359 -5.31 28.72 47.68
N VAL A 360 -6.60 28.97 47.47
CA VAL A 360 -7.19 29.33 46.18
C VAL A 360 -7.93 30.66 46.34
N GLU A 361 -7.56 31.67 45.55
CA GLU A 361 -8.19 33.00 45.58
C GLU A 361 -8.93 33.29 44.27
N ASN A 362 -9.99 34.09 44.36
CA ASN A 362 -10.79 34.56 43.22
C ASN A 362 -11.49 33.47 42.38
N ALA A 363 -11.64 32.25 42.91
CA ALA A 363 -12.39 31.20 42.24
C ALA A 363 -13.91 31.38 42.44
N THR A 364 -14.67 31.37 41.34
CA THR A 364 -16.15 31.46 41.33
C THR A 364 -16.83 30.12 41.08
N GLU A 365 -16.07 29.10 40.68
CA GLU A 365 -16.57 27.76 40.37
C GLU A 365 -16.27 26.77 41.51
N ALA A 366 -16.85 25.58 41.44
CA ALA A 366 -16.59 24.52 42.40
C ALA A 366 -15.11 24.09 42.38
N ILE A 367 -14.55 23.86 43.56
CA ILE A 367 -13.15 23.48 43.76
C ILE A 367 -13.09 22.06 44.32
N THR A 368 -12.23 21.22 43.76
CA THR A 368 -11.85 19.93 44.37
C THR A 368 -10.34 19.83 44.46
N VAL A 369 -9.86 19.29 45.59
CA VAL A 369 -8.44 19.04 45.84
C VAL A 369 -8.27 17.55 46.07
N SER A 370 -7.41 16.91 45.30
CA SER A 370 -7.08 15.49 45.41
C SER A 370 -5.58 15.27 45.58
N ASP A 371 -5.18 14.17 46.22
CA ASP A 371 -3.77 13.78 46.26
C ASP A 371 -3.29 13.17 44.91
N ALA A 372 -2.00 12.87 44.81
CA ALA A 372 -1.41 12.26 43.61
C ALA A 372 -1.98 10.87 43.24
N LEU A 373 -2.73 10.22 44.14
CA LEU A 373 -3.42 8.96 43.89
C LEU A 373 -4.91 9.17 43.53
N GLY A 374 -5.33 10.42 43.33
CA GLY A 374 -6.71 10.79 42.98
C GLY A 374 -7.69 10.77 44.14
N ARG A 375 -7.25 10.56 45.39
CA ARG A 375 -8.13 10.54 46.56
C ARG A 375 -8.52 11.98 46.92
N LEU A 376 -9.82 12.23 47.11
CA LEU A 376 -10.35 13.55 47.46
C LEU A 376 -9.89 13.97 48.88
N VAL A 377 -9.26 15.13 48.96
CA VAL A 377 -8.72 15.73 50.19
C VAL A 377 -9.55 16.93 50.64
N GLY A 378 -10.16 17.65 49.71
CA GLY A 378 -11.03 18.78 50.01
C GLY A 378 -11.97 19.11 48.85
N LYS A 379 -13.14 19.67 49.18
CA LYS A 379 -14.13 20.13 48.20
C LYS A 379 -14.78 21.40 48.70
N ASP A 380 -15.06 22.31 47.78
CA ASP A 380 -15.94 23.47 47.99
C ASP A 380 -16.88 23.58 46.79
N ASP A 381 -18.18 23.71 47.04
CA ASP A 381 -19.17 23.84 45.98
C ASP A 381 -19.16 25.26 45.40
N ALA A 382 -19.70 25.44 44.18
CA ALA A 382 -19.72 26.75 43.53
C ALA A 382 -20.49 27.77 44.39
N GLN A 383 -19.86 28.91 44.68
CA GLN A 383 -20.42 29.94 45.54
C GLN A 383 -20.84 31.14 44.69
N ILE A 384 -22.08 31.62 44.88
CA ILE A 384 -22.67 32.77 44.18
C ILE A 384 -21.97 34.09 44.57
N VAL A 385 -21.27 34.09 45.71
CA VAL A 385 -20.49 35.22 46.21
C VAL A 385 -19.02 34.80 46.28
N PRO A 386 -18.08 35.53 45.64
CA PRO A 386 -16.67 35.21 45.75
C PRO A 386 -16.26 35.44 47.19
N ALA A 387 -15.96 34.36 47.92
CA ALA A 387 -15.04 34.56 49.01
C ALA A 387 -13.67 34.80 48.41
N GLU A 388 -13.00 35.84 48.87
CA GLU A 388 -11.70 36.25 48.36
C GLU A 388 -10.66 35.13 48.49
N THR A 389 -10.83 34.19 49.43
CA THR A 389 -9.87 33.12 49.71
C THR A 389 -10.53 31.84 50.20
N ARG A 390 -10.18 30.70 49.59
CA ARG A 390 -10.50 29.33 50.03
C ARG A 390 -9.23 28.62 50.48
N LYS A 391 -9.35 27.82 51.54
CA LYS A 391 -8.21 27.13 52.18
C LYS A 391 -8.52 25.66 52.33
N PHE A 392 -7.63 24.82 51.84
CA PHE A 392 -7.72 23.37 51.88
C PHE A 392 -6.51 22.81 52.65
N PRO A 393 -6.65 22.54 53.95
CA PRO A 393 -5.62 21.86 54.72
C PRO A 393 -5.40 20.46 54.16
N VAL A 394 -4.13 20.05 54.01
CA VAL A 394 -3.76 18.75 53.48
C VAL A 394 -3.03 17.90 54.53
N PRO A 395 -3.18 16.56 54.50
CA PRO A 395 -2.67 15.69 55.56
C PRO A 395 -1.13 15.56 55.56
N SER A 396 -0.48 15.71 54.41
CA SER A 396 0.95 15.44 54.23
C SER A 396 1.57 16.43 53.24
N SER A 397 2.90 16.55 53.28
CA SER A 397 3.64 17.17 52.18
C SER A 397 3.58 16.23 50.96
N GLY A 398 3.46 16.79 49.76
CA GLY A 398 3.26 16.01 48.53
C GLY A 398 2.65 16.83 47.40
N VAL A 399 2.45 16.18 46.25
CA VAL A 399 1.78 16.79 45.09
C VAL A 399 0.26 16.59 45.23
N TYR A 400 -0.48 17.67 45.00
CA TYR A 400 -1.94 17.71 45.02
C TYR A 400 -2.46 18.29 43.70
N VAL A 401 -3.58 17.78 43.22
CA VAL A 401 -4.29 18.30 42.05
C VAL A 401 -5.47 19.13 42.52
N VAL A 402 -5.51 20.40 42.12
CA VAL A 402 -6.61 21.34 42.39
C VAL A 402 -7.42 21.50 41.10
N LYS A 403 -8.67 21.04 41.08
CA LYS A 403 -9.60 21.28 39.98
C LYS A 403 -10.57 22.40 40.32
N ILE A 404 -10.79 23.30 39.37
CA ILE A 404 -11.70 24.45 39.47
C ILE A 404 -12.54 24.49 38.18
N GLY A 405 -13.83 24.13 38.29
CA GLY A 405 -14.66 23.89 37.09
C GLY A 405 -14.05 22.82 36.19
N ASN A 406 -13.76 23.16 34.94
CA ASN A 406 -13.10 22.28 33.95
C ASN A 406 -11.56 22.39 33.95
N ARG A 407 -10.97 23.21 34.82
CA ARG A 407 -9.52 23.48 34.86
C ARG A 407 -8.87 22.68 35.99
N ALA A 408 -7.60 22.29 35.83
CA ALA A 408 -6.87 21.54 36.85
C ALA A 408 -5.40 22.00 36.95
N ALA A 409 -4.86 22.13 38.16
CA ALA A 409 -3.44 22.43 38.37
C ALA A 409 -2.81 21.53 39.44
N SER A 410 -1.56 21.15 39.20
CA SER A 410 -0.73 20.43 40.17
C SER A 410 0.02 21.42 41.07
N VAL A 411 -0.08 21.22 42.38
CA VAL A 411 0.50 22.07 43.41
C VAL A 411 1.36 21.21 44.34
N LEU A 412 2.60 21.64 44.57
CA LEU A 412 3.49 20.99 45.53
C LEU A 412 3.36 21.64 46.91
N VAL A 413 2.93 20.87 47.90
CA VAL A 413 2.90 21.26 49.32
C VAL A 413 4.14 20.72 50.01
N ARG A 414 4.94 21.60 50.63
CA ARG A 414 6.19 21.25 51.32
C ARG A 414 6.02 21.12 52.83
#